data_AF-A0A2A2IH30-F1
#
_entry.id   AF-A0A2A2IH30-F1
#
_cell.length_a   1.000
_cell.length_b   1.000
_cell.length_c   1.000
_cell.angle_alpha   90.00
_cell.angle_beta   90.00
_cell.angle_gamma   90.00
#
_symmetry.space_group_name_H-M   'P 1'
#
loop_
_entity.id
_entity.type
_entity.pdbx_description
1 polymer ?
#
loop_
_entity_poly.entity_id
_entity_poly.type
_entity_poly.pdbx_seq_one_letter_code
_entity_poly.pdbx_strand_id
1 'polypeptide(L)'
;MDHEHEHEHDHRHDTVTKAEKEDLLGLVHMRFGHLSDEIHEKIMGIQDLDVLDRLFLIAVNAANWDVFVAELNEGNESFKMTGDGFDPLAQKRKDE
;
A
#
# COMPACT_ATOMS: atom_id res chain seq x y z
N MET A 1 -6.70 -40.91 -11.09
CA MET A 1 -5.26 -40.63 -10.95
C MET A 1 -5.15 -39.13 -10.96
N ASP A 2 -5.22 -38.63 -9.75
CA ASP A 2 -5.26 -37.25 -9.32
C ASP A 2 -4.07 -36.49 -9.91
N HIS A 3 -4.33 -35.48 -10.73
CA HIS A 3 -3.32 -34.47 -11.02
C HIS A 3 -3.22 -33.62 -9.76
N GLU A 4 -2.15 -33.86 -9.02
CA GLU A 4 -1.67 -33.00 -7.94
C GLU A 4 -1.68 -31.55 -8.45
N HIS A 5 -2.53 -30.73 -7.83
CA HIS A 5 -2.37 -29.28 -7.89
C HIS A 5 -1.03 -28.98 -7.23
N GLU A 6 0.02 -28.82 -8.04
CA GLU A 6 1.17 -28.00 -7.67
C GLU A 6 0.64 -26.57 -7.49
N HIS A 7 0.08 -26.29 -6.32
CA HIS A 7 0.10 -24.95 -5.77
C HIS A 7 1.58 -24.65 -5.53
N GLU A 8 2.24 -24.17 -6.57
CA GLU A 8 3.50 -23.44 -6.48
C GLU A 8 3.20 -22.19 -5.65
N HIS A 9 3.22 -22.35 -4.33
CA HIS A 9 3.30 -21.26 -3.38
C HIS A 9 4.74 -20.75 -3.50
N ASP A 10 4.98 -19.98 -4.58
CA ASP A 10 6.22 -19.26 -4.80
C ASP A 10 6.43 -18.36 -3.58
N HIS A 11 7.37 -18.79 -2.73
CA HIS A 11 7.83 -18.01 -1.61
C HIS A 11 8.58 -16.80 -2.17
N ARG A 12 7.80 -15.76 -2.47
CA ARG A 12 8.13 -14.34 -2.39
C ARG A 12 9.59 -14.04 -2.68
N HIS A 13 9.86 -13.73 -3.95
CA HIS A 13 11.08 -13.10 -4.39
C HIS A 13 11.58 -12.05 -3.37
N ASP A 14 12.85 -12.18 -2.97
CA ASP A 14 13.63 -11.23 -2.14
C ASP A 14 13.79 -9.83 -2.80
N THR A 15 13.15 -9.62 -3.95
CA THR A 15 13.31 -8.45 -4.80
C THR A 15 11.96 -7.92 -5.27
N VAL A 16 11.77 -6.60 -5.18
CA VAL A 16 10.58 -5.95 -5.74
C VAL A 16 10.58 -6.08 -7.26
N THR A 17 9.55 -6.74 -7.80
CA THR A 17 9.36 -6.84 -9.25
C THR A 17 8.54 -5.67 -9.79
N LYS A 18 8.66 -5.38 -11.09
CA LYS A 18 7.83 -4.36 -11.76
C LYS A 18 6.32 -4.69 -11.66
N ALA A 19 5.98 -5.98 -11.73
CA ALA A 19 4.60 -6.45 -11.66
C ALA A 19 3.95 -6.10 -10.31
N GLU A 20 4.65 -6.31 -9.20
CA GLU A 20 4.14 -5.98 -7.86
C GLU A 20 3.89 -4.47 -7.69
N LYS A 21 4.76 -3.63 -8.28
CA LYS A 21 4.57 -2.17 -8.30
C LYS A 21 3.33 -1.79 -9.11
N GLU A 22 3.15 -2.40 -10.28
CA GLU A 22 1.99 -2.19 -11.14
C GLU A 22 0.69 -2.65 -10.45
N ASP A 23 0.74 -3.73 -9.66
CA ASP A 23 -0.41 -4.21 -8.88
C ASP A 23 -0.78 -3.21 -7.77
N LEU A 24 0.20 -2.69 -7.03
CA LEU A 24 -0.03 -1.63 -6.04
C LEU A 24 -0.65 -0.38 -6.68
N LEU A 25 -0.15 0.04 -7.84
CA LEU A 25 -0.70 1.17 -8.59
C LEU A 25 -2.13 0.92 -9.04
N GLY A 26 -2.42 -0.29 -9.53
CA GLY A 26 -3.76 -0.72 -9.88
C GLY A 26 -4.71 -0.69 -8.68
N LEU A 27 -4.27 -1.19 -7.53
CA LEU A 27 -5.03 -1.17 -6.28
C LEU A 27 -5.34 0.26 -5.83
N VAL A 28 -4.33 1.13 -5.81
CA VAL A 28 -4.45 2.54 -5.43
C VAL A 28 -5.40 3.26 -6.38
N HIS A 29 -5.25 3.06 -7.69
CA HIS A 29 -6.13 3.63 -8.70
C HIS A 29 -7.57 3.12 -8.56
N MET A 30 -7.77 1.82 -8.30
CA MET A 30 -9.10 1.24 -8.09
C MET A 30 -9.79 1.79 -6.84
N ARG A 31 -9.03 2.01 -5.77
CA ARG A 31 -9.58 2.45 -4.48
C ARG A 31 -9.83 3.95 -4.41
N PHE A 32 -8.91 4.76 -4.93
CA PHE A 32 -8.96 6.21 -4.81
C PHE A 32 -9.39 6.92 -6.10
N GLY A 33 -9.38 6.23 -7.24
CA GLY A 33 -9.76 6.79 -8.55
C GLY A 33 -8.82 7.88 -9.08
N HIS A 34 -7.77 8.22 -8.32
CA HIS A 34 -6.82 9.27 -8.63
C HIS A 34 -5.41 8.73 -8.45
N LEU A 35 -4.56 8.95 -9.45
CA LEU A 35 -3.15 8.61 -9.39
C LEU A 35 -2.37 9.74 -10.07
N SER A 36 -1.62 10.53 -9.28
CA SER A 36 -0.75 11.58 -9.83
C SER A 36 0.55 10.97 -10.35
N ASP A 37 1.15 11.55 -11.40
CA ASP A 37 2.44 11.11 -11.95
C ASP A 37 3.55 11.02 -10.89
N GLU A 38 3.57 11.95 -9.93
CA GLU A 38 4.52 11.93 -8.81
C GLU A 38 4.41 10.66 -7.95
N ILE A 39 3.18 10.20 -7.68
CA ILE A 39 2.91 9.00 -6.88
C ILE A 39 3.27 7.75 -7.67
N HIS A 40 2.99 7.78 -8.98
CA HIS A 40 3.40 6.73 -9.91
C HIS A 40 4.92 6.54 -9.91
N GLU A 41 5.68 7.64 -10.06
CA GLU A 41 7.14 7.60 -10.04
C GLU A 41 7.70 7.14 -8.69
N LYS A 42 7.12 7.61 -7.56
CA LYS A 42 7.51 7.17 -6.22
C LYS A 42 7.37 5.66 -6.05
N ILE A 43 6.21 5.10 -6.41
CA ILE A 43 5.94 3.66 -6.30
C ILE A 43 6.85 2.87 -7.25
N MET A 44 7.02 3.34 -8.49
CA MET A 44 7.94 2.72 -9.46
C MET A 44 9.40 2.74 -8.98
N GLY A 45 9.80 3.72 -8.18
CA GLY A 45 11.13 3.85 -7.59
C GLY A 45 11.41 2.94 -6.39
N ILE A 46 10.40 2.27 -5.83
CA ILE A 46 10.57 1.39 -4.67
C ILE A 46 11.40 0.17 -5.06
N GLN A 47 12.46 -0.09 -4.31
CA GLN A 47 13.32 -1.27 -4.51
C GLN A 47 13.27 -2.21 -3.31
N ASP A 48 12.68 -1.76 -2.21
CA ASP A 48 12.60 -2.46 -0.94
C ASP A 48 11.24 -3.15 -0.80
N LEU A 49 11.27 -4.46 -0.56
CA LEU A 49 10.06 -5.28 -0.50
C LEU A 49 9.23 -4.97 0.74
N ASP A 50 9.87 -4.69 1.88
CA ASP A 50 9.19 -4.35 3.13
C ASP A 50 8.38 -3.05 2.97
N VAL A 51 8.98 -2.06 2.29
CA VAL A 51 8.28 -0.82 1.93
C VAL A 51 7.07 -1.10 1.02
N LEU A 52 7.20 -1.97 0.02
CA LEU A 52 6.11 -2.29 -0.91
C LEU A 52 4.95 -3.02 -0.20
N ASP A 53 5.26 -4.07 0.57
CA ASP A 53 4.26 -4.85 1.34
C ASP A 53 3.51 -3.94 2.34
N ARG A 54 4.23 -3.03 3.00
CA ARG A 54 3.62 -2.02 3.87
C ARG A 54 2.65 -1.12 3.11
N LEU A 55 3.04 -0.64 1.91
CA LEU A 55 2.16 0.20 1.10
C LEU A 55 0.93 -0.54 0.61
N PHE A 56 1.00 -1.84 0.35
CA PHE A 56 -0.20 -2.66 0.11
C PHE A 56 -1.14 -2.63 1.31
N LEU A 57 -0.61 -2.84 2.52
CA LEU A 57 -1.42 -2.81 3.74
C LEU A 57 -2.07 -1.44 3.98
N ILE A 58 -1.33 -0.35 3.73
CA ILE A 58 -1.87 1.01 3.82
C ILE A 58 -2.90 1.25 2.70
N ALA A 59 -2.61 0.83 1.47
CA ALA A 59 -3.51 0.99 0.33
C ALA A 59 -4.84 0.28 0.54
N VAL A 60 -4.93 -0.78 1.35
CA VAL A 60 -6.22 -1.43 1.68
C VAL A 60 -6.90 -0.86 2.94
N ASN A 61 -6.14 -0.29 3.89
CA ASN A 61 -6.68 0.19 5.17
C ASN A 61 -6.85 1.71 5.29
N ALA A 62 -6.09 2.51 4.54
CA ALA A 62 -6.08 3.97 4.62
C ALA A 62 -7.49 4.55 4.46
N ALA A 63 -7.86 5.55 5.28
CA ALA A 63 -9.22 6.09 5.25
C ALA A 63 -9.56 6.83 3.94
N ASN A 64 -8.56 7.45 3.31
CA ASN A 64 -8.70 8.24 2.09
C ASN A 64 -7.32 8.45 1.42
N TRP A 65 -7.32 9.09 0.25
CA TRP A 65 -6.12 9.36 -0.56
C TRP A 65 -5.04 10.14 0.20
N ASP A 66 -5.43 11.16 0.98
CA ASP A 66 -4.49 12.02 1.72
C ASP A 66 -3.67 11.21 2.75
N VAL A 67 -4.34 10.29 3.45
CA VAL A 67 -3.70 9.36 4.40
C VAL A 67 -2.70 8.44 3.69
N PHE A 68 -3.05 7.91 2.52
CA PHE A 68 -2.14 7.06 1.75
C PHE A 68 -0.90 7.84 1.28
N VAL A 69 -1.10 9.06 0.77
CA VAL A 69 -0.01 9.93 0.30
C VAL A 69 0.90 10.36 1.45
N ALA A 70 0.35 10.64 2.64
CA ALA A 70 1.14 10.94 3.84
C ALA A 70 2.09 9.79 4.18
N GLU A 71 1.56 8.56 4.28
CA GLU A 71 2.37 7.37 4.57
C GLU A 71 3.41 7.08 3.48
N LEU A 72 3.06 7.26 2.20
CA LEU A 72 3.99 7.09 1.09
C LEU A 72 5.16 8.10 1.15
N ASN A 73 4.88 9.33 1.57
CA ASN A 73 5.89 10.39 1.72
C ASN A 73 6.75 10.22 2.97
N GLU A 74 6.19 9.67 4.04
CA GLU A 74 6.90 9.42 5.30
C GLU A 74 7.94 8.28 5.20
N GLY A 75 7.78 7.35 4.26
CA GLY A 75 8.82 6.38 3.90
C GLY A 75 9.32 5.50 5.06
N ASN A 76 10.60 5.09 5.01
CA ASN A 76 11.22 4.18 5.98
C ASN A 76 11.43 4.81 7.38
N GLU A 77 11.39 6.14 7.49
CA GLU A 77 11.70 6.85 8.74
C GLU A 77 10.52 6.94 9.71
N SER A 78 9.28 6.78 9.24
CA SER A 78 8.10 6.82 10.10
C SER A 78 7.73 5.44 10.62
N PHE A 79 8.57 4.98 11.54
CA PHE A 79 8.17 3.98 12.52
C PHE A 79 7.37 4.67 13.64
N LYS A 80 6.11 4.99 13.35
CA LYS A 80 5.05 4.99 14.35
C LYS A 80 3.99 3.97 13.95
N MET A 81 4.42 2.72 13.83
CA MET A 81 3.52 1.59 14.10
C MET A 81 3.09 1.68 15.56
N THR A 82 2.11 2.52 15.91
CA THR A 82 1.18 2.40 17.06
C THR A 82 0.24 3.63 17.10
N GLY A 83 -1.00 3.45 16.67
CA GLY A 83 -2.20 3.78 17.47
C GLY A 83 -2.58 5.22 17.83
N ASP A 84 -1.81 6.28 17.55
CA ASP A 84 -2.14 7.63 18.07
C ASP A 84 -2.89 8.55 17.07
N GLY A 85 -2.95 8.19 15.79
CA GLY A 85 -3.54 9.04 14.73
C GLY A 85 -4.75 8.46 13.99
N PHE A 86 -5.03 7.16 14.14
CA PHE A 86 -6.18 6.54 13.48
C PHE A 86 -7.40 6.56 14.40
N ASP A 87 -8.10 7.69 14.40
CA ASP A 87 -9.42 7.79 15.02
C ASP A 87 -10.48 7.63 13.91
N PRO A 88 -11.06 6.41 13.71
CA PRO A 88 -12.05 6.16 12.66
C PRO A 88 -13.36 6.95 12.86
N LEU A 89 -13.46 7.74 13.94
CA LEU A 89 -14.63 8.56 14.29
C LEU A 89 -14.33 10.07 14.26
N ALA A 90 -13.09 10.50 14.01
CA ALA A 90 -12.73 11.93 14.01
C ALA A 90 -13.48 12.75 12.95
N GLN A 91 -13.90 12.13 11.84
CA GLN A 91 -14.65 12.82 10.79
C GLN A 91 -16.16 12.97 11.09
N LYS A 92 -16.68 12.33 12.15
CA LYS A 92 -18.11 12.41 12.55
C LYS A 92 -18.38 13.30 13.76
N ARG A 93 -17.42 14.11 14.20
CA ARG A 93 -17.59 15.08 15.30
C ARG A 93 -17.20 16.49 14.87
N LYS A 94 -17.84 17.00 13.82
CA LYS A 94 -17.90 18.43 13.50
C LYS A 94 -19.33 18.83 13.14
N ASP A 95 -20.28 18.51 14.02
CA ASP A 95 -21.61 19.10 14.04
C ASP A 95 -22.23 18.73 15.39
N GLU A 96 -21.98 19.55 16.41
CA GLU A 96 -22.86 19.85 17.56
C GLU A 96 -22.23 20.95 18.44
#